data_AF-A0AAD5AJC1-F1
#
_entry.id   AF-A0AAD5AJC1-F1
#
_cell.length_a   1.000
_cell.length_b   1.000
_cell.length_c   1.000
_cell.angle_alpha   90.00
_cell.angle_beta   90.00
_cell.angle_gamma   90.00
#
_symmetry.space_group_name_H-M   'P 1'
#
loop_
_entity.id
_entity.type
_entity.pdbx_description
1 polymer ?
#
loop_
_entity_poly.entity_id
_entity_poly.type
_entity_poly.pdbx_seq_one_letter_code
_entity_poly.pdbx_strand_id
1 'polypeptide(L)'
;FLLYNIRRIRPFLSIQAAQVLVQSLVISRLDYCNSLLAGLPLNAIRPLQMIQNAAARLVFKTLMLAYKAKNGPAPSYLSDLITSRTAPRCLRSSSTARLVPPSFRLRGKYNSRLFSVLAPRWWNELPLDVRTAESLIIFKRRLKTFIF
;
A
#
# COMPACT_ATOMS: atom_id res chain seq x y z
N PHE A 1 -12.46 22.64 10.31
CA PHE A 1 -12.32 23.24 11.65
C PHE A 1 -11.41 22.44 12.59
N LEU A 2 -11.61 21.14 12.86
CA LEU A 2 -10.76 20.42 13.85
C LEU A 2 -9.27 20.29 13.47
N LEU A 3 -8.92 20.02 12.21
CA LEU A 3 -7.51 19.91 11.80
C LEU A 3 -6.72 21.22 11.99
N TYR A 4 -7.40 22.36 11.84
CA TYR A 4 -6.81 23.68 12.05
C TYR A 4 -6.48 23.91 13.54
N ASN A 5 -7.35 23.45 14.44
CA ASN A 5 -7.12 23.54 15.89
C ASN A 5 -5.97 22.61 16.32
N ILE A 6 -5.88 21.41 15.74
CA ILE A 6 -4.75 20.49 15.96
C ILE A 6 -3.43 21.12 15.52
N ARG A 7 -3.42 21.83 14.38
CA ARG A 7 -2.23 22.55 13.90
C ARG A 7 -1.78 23.64 14.88
N ARG A 8 -2.70 24.34 15.54
CA ARG A 8 -2.38 25.38 16.55
C ARG A 8 -1.75 24.81 17.81
N ILE A 9 -2.23 23.65 18.27
CA ILE A 9 -1.72 23.01 19.51
C ILE A 9 -0.53 22.06 19.25
N ARG A 10 -0.22 21.76 17.98
CA ARG A 10 0.88 20.88 17.57
C ARG A 10 2.22 21.13 18.28
N PRO A 11 2.70 22.38 18.48
CA PRO A 11 4.00 22.63 19.14
C PRO A 11 4.04 22.22 20.61
N PHE A 12 2.89 22.05 21.27
CA PHE A 12 2.80 21.66 22.67
C PHE A 12 2.58 20.15 22.90
N LEU A 13 2.53 19.36 21.81
CA LEU A 13 2.17 17.94 21.87
C LEU A 13 3.33 17.03 21.43
N SER A 14 3.48 15.88 22.09
CA SER A 14 4.41 14.83 21.63
C SER A 14 3.99 14.30 20.25
N ILE A 15 4.96 13.77 19.49
CA ILE A 15 4.72 13.24 18.14
C ILE A 15 3.71 12.09 18.16
N GLN A 16 3.82 11.20 19.14
CA GLN A 16 2.96 10.05 19.33
C GLN A 16 1.54 10.49 19.70
N ALA A 17 1.39 11.45 20.61
CA ALA A 17 0.08 11.99 20.97
C ALA A 17 -0.58 12.69 19.78
N ALA A 18 0.19 13.45 18.98
CA ALA A 18 -0.34 14.12 17.80
C ALA A 18 -0.78 13.11 16.72
N GLN A 19 -0.03 12.02 16.54
CA GLN A 19 -0.43 10.92 15.66
C GLN A 19 -1.73 10.28 16.12
N VAL A 20 -1.87 9.94 17.40
CA VAL A 20 -3.10 9.34 17.94
C VAL A 20 -4.29 10.29 17.80
N LEU A 21 -4.10 11.58 18.04
CA LEU A 21 -5.19 12.58 18.00
C LEU A 21 -5.65 12.87 16.56
N VAL A 22 -4.72 12.93 15.60
CA VAL A 22 -5.06 13.00 14.18
C VAL A 22 -5.71 11.70 13.72
N GLN A 23 -5.19 10.56 14.14
CA GLN A 23 -5.68 9.25 13.73
C GLN A 23 -7.09 9.00 14.28
N SER A 24 -7.36 9.28 15.56
CA SER A 24 -8.69 9.16 16.15
C SER A 24 -9.70 10.10 15.47
N LEU A 25 -9.29 11.32 15.12
CA LEU A 25 -10.14 12.27 14.40
C LEU A 25 -10.48 11.79 12.98
N VAL A 26 -9.49 11.31 12.23
CA VAL A 26 -9.68 10.87 10.84
C VAL A 26 -10.47 9.56 10.80
N ILE A 27 -10.13 8.60 11.66
CA ILE A 27 -10.83 7.30 11.74
C ILE A 27 -12.29 7.50 12.14
N SER A 28 -12.58 8.27 13.20
CA SER A 28 -13.96 8.49 13.64
C SER A 28 -14.85 9.13 12.57
N ARG A 29 -14.29 10.00 11.72
CA ARG A 29 -15.02 10.59 10.58
C ARG A 29 -15.25 9.59 9.47
N LEU A 30 -14.27 8.73 9.19
CA LEU A 30 -14.43 7.64 8.23
C LEU A 30 -15.49 6.64 8.72
N ASP A 31 -15.46 6.26 9.98
CA ASP A 31 -16.42 5.34 10.59
C ASP A 31 -17.83 5.93 10.60
N TYR A 32 -17.97 7.22 10.92
CA TYR A 32 -19.26 7.92 10.81
C TYR A 32 -19.81 7.88 9.37
N CYS A 33 -18.97 8.16 8.38
CA CYS A 33 -19.36 8.07 6.97
C CYS A 33 -19.74 6.63 6.60
N ASN A 34 -19.01 5.62 7.08
CA ASN A 34 -19.34 4.22 6.84
C ASN A 34 -20.72 3.85 7.42
N SER A 35 -21.02 4.29 8.65
CA SER A 35 -22.34 4.10 9.27
C SER A 35 -23.46 4.82 8.52
N LEU A 36 -23.21 6.04 8.03
CA LEU A 36 -24.18 6.81 7.23
C LEU A 36 -24.45 6.13 5.87
N LEU A 37 -23.39 5.62 5.23
CA LEU A 37 -23.50 4.89 3.97
C LEU A 37 -24.25 3.56 4.12
N ALA A 38 -24.16 2.89 5.27
CA ALA A 38 -24.82 1.60 5.51
C ALA A 38 -26.37 1.65 5.40
N GLY A 39 -26.98 2.83 5.59
CA GLY A 39 -28.43 3.02 5.50
C GLY A 39 -28.95 3.54 4.16
N LEU A 40 -28.07 3.82 3.19
CA LEU A 40 -28.46 4.40 1.90
C LEU A 40 -28.92 3.35 0.88
N PRO A 41 -29.79 3.71 -0.07
CA PRO A 41 -30.16 2.82 -1.17
C PRO A 41 -28.94 2.49 -2.04
N LEU A 42 -28.87 1.25 -2.53
CA LEU A 42 -27.75 0.71 -3.33
C LEU A 42 -27.36 1.59 -4.53
N ASN A 43 -28.31 2.34 -5.08
CA ASN A 43 -28.11 3.24 -6.21
C ASN A 43 -27.13 4.40 -5.88
N ALA A 44 -27.10 4.87 -4.64
CA ALA A 44 -26.19 5.93 -4.18
C ALA A 44 -24.82 5.40 -3.76
N ILE A 45 -24.77 4.15 -3.25
CA ILE A 45 -23.53 3.52 -2.78
C ILE A 45 -22.72 2.92 -3.95
N ARG A 46 -23.40 2.48 -5.01
CA ARG A 46 -22.78 1.80 -6.15
C ARG A 46 -21.61 2.57 -6.79
N PRO A 47 -21.67 3.89 -7.06
CA PRO A 47 -20.53 4.62 -7.61
C PRO A 47 -19.31 4.64 -6.68
N LEU A 48 -19.54 4.78 -5.37
CA LEU A 48 -18.46 4.78 -4.38
C LEU A 48 -17.80 3.40 -4.29
N GLN A 49 -18.60 2.34 -4.23
CA GLN A 49 -18.12 0.97 -4.24
C GLN A 49 -17.33 0.66 -5.53
N MET A 50 -17.77 1.18 -6.68
CA MET A 50 -17.06 1.01 -7.94
C MET A 50 -15.66 1.63 -7.92
N ILE A 51 -15.53 2.84 -7.36
CA ILE A 51 -14.23 3.52 -7.23
C ILE A 51 -13.32 2.80 -6.24
N GLN A 52 -13.85 2.38 -5.08
CA GLN A 52 -13.10 1.59 -4.10
C GLN A 52 -12.61 0.27 -4.71
N ASN A 53 -13.49 -0.45 -5.39
CA ASN A 53 -13.15 -1.68 -6.10
C ASN A 53 -12.12 -1.45 -7.22
N ALA A 54 -12.19 -0.31 -7.93
CA ALA A 54 -11.20 0.04 -8.94
C ALA A 54 -9.82 0.30 -8.32
N ALA A 55 -9.76 1.03 -7.21
CA ALA A 55 -8.52 1.25 -6.46
C ALA A 55 -7.93 -0.06 -5.92
N ALA A 56 -8.75 -0.91 -5.30
CA ALA A 56 -8.34 -2.24 -4.82
C ALA A 56 -7.79 -3.12 -5.95
N ARG A 57 -8.45 -3.14 -7.12
CA ARG A 57 -7.99 -3.87 -8.31
C ARG A 57 -6.67 -3.35 -8.86
N LEU A 58 -6.43 -2.03 -8.81
CA LEU A 58 -5.16 -1.44 -9.24
C LEU A 58 -4.01 -1.96 -8.39
N VAL A 59 -4.14 -1.83 -7.05
CA VAL A 59 -3.12 -2.30 -6.10
C VAL A 59 -2.89 -3.81 -6.24
N PHE A 60 -3.98 -4.59 -6.34
CA PHE A 60 -3.91 -6.03 -6.52
C PHE A 60 -3.14 -6.44 -7.79
N LYS A 61 -3.43 -5.81 -8.93
CA LYS A 61 -2.74 -6.11 -10.20
C LYS A 61 -1.26 -5.76 -10.15
N THR A 62 -0.90 -4.60 -9.58
CA THR A 62 0.49 -4.18 -9.43
C THR A 62 1.28 -5.15 -8.55
N LEU A 63 0.71 -5.60 -7.43
CA LEU A 63 1.37 -6.55 -6.53
C LEU A 63 1.48 -7.96 -7.12
N MET A 64 0.49 -8.40 -7.89
CA MET A 64 0.56 -9.65 -8.66
C MET A 64 1.67 -9.61 -9.71
N LEU A 65 1.83 -8.48 -10.42
CA LEU A 65 2.93 -8.29 -11.37
C LEU A 65 4.28 -8.27 -10.65
N ALA A 66 4.37 -7.60 -9.50
CA ALA A 66 5.60 -7.57 -8.69
C ALA A 66 6.01 -8.97 -8.20
N TYR A 67 5.05 -9.78 -7.75
CA TYR A 67 5.30 -11.18 -7.36
C TYR A 67 5.85 -11.98 -8.54
N LYS A 68 5.22 -11.86 -9.73
CA LYS A 68 5.65 -12.58 -10.93
C LYS A 68 7.04 -12.15 -11.40
N ALA A 69 7.34 -10.85 -11.35
CA ALA A 69 8.66 -10.33 -11.69
C ALA A 69 9.75 -10.76 -10.70
N LYS A 70 9.40 -10.96 -9.42
CA LYS A 70 10.33 -11.41 -8.38
C LYS A 70 10.56 -12.92 -8.37
N ASN A 71 9.51 -13.73 -8.54
CA ASN A 71 9.52 -15.18 -8.27
C ASN A 71 9.15 -16.07 -9.49
N GLY A 72 8.77 -15.50 -10.64
CA GLY A 72 8.23 -16.26 -11.78
C GLY A 72 8.84 -15.88 -13.14
N PRO A 73 8.38 -16.49 -14.25
CA PRO A 73 8.84 -16.17 -15.61
C PRO A 73 8.20 -14.86 -16.07
N ALA A 74 8.76 -13.74 -15.63
CA ALA A 74 8.45 -12.44 -16.21
C ALA A 74 9.39 -12.17 -17.39
N PRO A 75 8.92 -11.45 -18.43
CA PRO A 75 9.81 -10.90 -19.44
C PRO A 75 10.95 -10.09 -18.79
N SER A 76 12.16 -10.18 -19.36
CA SER A 76 13.37 -9.53 -18.81
C SER A 76 13.17 -8.05 -18.52
N TYR A 77 12.44 -7.34 -19.39
CA TYR A 77 12.13 -5.92 -19.18
C TYR A 77 11.34 -5.62 -17.89
N LEU A 78 10.56 -6.58 -17.37
CA LEU A 78 9.82 -6.43 -16.10
C LEU A 78 10.67 -6.82 -14.88
N SER A 79 11.55 -7.82 -15.00
CA SER A 79 12.47 -8.18 -13.92
C SER A 79 13.48 -7.07 -13.67
N ASP A 80 13.98 -6.44 -14.74
CA ASP A 80 14.98 -5.36 -14.66
C ASP A 80 14.42 -4.10 -13.97
N LEU A 81 13.10 -3.90 -14.01
CA LEU A 81 12.41 -2.81 -13.32
C LEU A 81 12.29 -2.99 -11.80
N ILE A 82 12.52 -4.20 -11.28
CA ILE A 82 12.43 -4.51 -9.86
C ILE A 82 13.80 -4.94 -9.33
N THR A 83 14.47 -4.05 -8.61
CA THR A 83 15.72 -4.39 -7.91
C THR A 83 15.40 -5.16 -6.63
N SER A 84 15.67 -6.46 -6.62
CA SER A 84 15.62 -7.25 -5.39
C SER A 84 16.74 -6.80 -4.44
N ARG A 85 16.44 -6.74 -3.14
CA ARG A 85 17.44 -6.34 -2.14
C ARG A 85 18.45 -7.47 -1.95
N THR A 86 19.56 -7.42 -2.68
CA THR A 86 20.71 -8.31 -2.43
C THR A 86 21.64 -7.64 -1.43
N ALA A 87 21.58 -8.09 -0.16
CA ALA A 87 22.57 -7.70 0.83
C ALA A 87 23.81 -8.61 0.67
N PRO A 88 25.04 -8.08 0.66
CA PRO A 88 26.26 -8.86 0.49
C PRO A 88 26.55 -9.82 1.66
N ARG A 89 25.82 -9.70 2.77
CA ARG A 89 25.90 -10.56 3.96
C ARG A 89 24.48 -10.86 4.47
N CYS A 90 24.27 -12.06 5.02
CA CYS A 90 22.99 -12.46 5.60
C CYS A 90 22.68 -11.63 6.86
N LEU A 91 21.82 -10.63 6.73
CA LEU A 91 21.33 -9.82 7.85
C LEU A 91 19.98 -10.35 8.33
N ARG A 92 19.62 -10.10 9.59
CA ARG A 92 18.28 -10.42 10.14
C ARG A 92 17.13 -9.79 9.33
N SER A 93 17.40 -8.74 8.56
CA SER A 93 16.44 -8.12 7.63
C SER A 93 16.34 -8.79 6.25
N SER A 94 17.29 -9.67 5.89
CA SER A 94 17.30 -10.38 4.60
C SER A 94 16.14 -11.37 4.47
N SER A 95 15.61 -11.88 5.58
CA SER A 95 14.44 -12.77 5.62
C SER A 95 13.11 -12.08 5.28
N THR A 96 13.07 -10.74 5.16
CA THR A 96 11.81 -9.97 5.03
C THR A 96 11.33 -9.72 3.60
N ALA A 97 11.99 -10.31 2.60
CA ALA A 97 11.64 -10.27 1.18
C ALA A 97 11.27 -8.86 0.65
N ARG A 98 11.96 -7.81 1.11
CA ARG A 98 11.71 -6.41 0.73
C ARG A 98 12.28 -6.06 -0.64
N LEU A 99 11.59 -5.15 -1.34
CA LEU A 99 12.05 -4.57 -2.60
C LEU A 99 12.69 -3.20 -2.32
N VAL A 100 13.78 -2.87 -3.02
CA VAL A 100 14.44 -1.57 -2.90
C VAL A 100 13.81 -0.62 -3.92
N PRO A 101 13.30 0.55 -3.51
CA PRO A 101 12.88 1.58 -4.46
C PRO A 101 14.09 2.03 -5.31
N PRO A 102 13.93 2.28 -6.60
CA PRO A 102 15.00 2.81 -7.44
C PRO A 102 15.59 4.10 -6.84
N SER A 103 16.92 4.20 -6.81
CA SER A 103 17.65 5.32 -6.17
C SER A 103 17.80 6.55 -7.06
N PHE A 104 17.46 6.45 -8.35
CA PHE A 104 17.60 7.58 -9.27
C PHE A 104 16.59 8.68 -8.93
N ARG A 105 17.05 9.94 -8.99
CA ARG A 105 16.21 11.12 -8.73
C ARG A 105 15.13 11.24 -9.80
N LEU A 106 13.97 10.68 -9.50
CA LEU A 106 12.75 10.79 -10.30
C LEU A 106 12.23 12.23 -10.26
N ARG A 107 12.72 13.07 -11.15
CA ARG A 107 12.28 14.47 -11.27
C ARG A 107 10.96 14.50 -12.05
N GLY A 108 9.86 14.92 -11.42
CA GLY A 108 8.56 15.15 -12.10
C GLY A 108 7.37 14.32 -11.56
N LYS A 109 6.16 14.91 -11.64
CA LYS A 109 4.90 14.38 -11.06
C LYS A 109 4.46 13.02 -11.64
N TYR A 110 4.89 12.68 -12.85
CA TYR A 110 4.52 11.44 -13.55
C TYR A 110 5.39 10.25 -13.13
N ASN A 111 6.62 10.52 -12.71
CA ASN A 111 7.60 9.51 -12.38
C ASN A 111 7.27 8.76 -11.07
N SER A 112 6.47 9.37 -10.18
CA SER A 112 5.94 8.70 -8.98
C SER A 112 4.87 7.63 -9.27
N ARG A 113 4.36 7.58 -10.50
CA ARG A 113 3.33 6.62 -10.95
C ARG A 113 3.93 5.38 -11.60
N LEU A 114 5.26 5.33 -11.78
CA LEU A 114 5.94 4.23 -12.44
C LEU A 114 5.82 2.94 -11.62
N PHE A 115 5.73 1.81 -12.31
CA PHE A 115 5.69 0.49 -11.71
C PHE A 115 6.91 0.23 -10.80
N SER A 116 8.11 0.62 -11.24
CA SER A 116 9.36 0.51 -10.48
C SER A 116 9.33 1.29 -9.15
N VAL A 117 8.42 2.24 -8.97
CA VAL A 117 8.29 3.05 -7.76
C VAL A 117 7.14 2.57 -6.88
N LEU A 118 5.97 2.35 -7.49
CA LEU A 118 4.78 1.93 -6.78
C LEU A 118 4.87 0.49 -6.29
N ALA A 119 5.44 -0.42 -7.09
CA ALA A 119 5.54 -1.83 -6.72
C ALA A 119 6.38 -2.04 -5.45
N PRO A 120 7.62 -1.50 -5.32
CA PRO A 120 8.36 -1.63 -4.08
C PRO A 120 7.69 -0.97 -2.89
N ARG A 121 7.05 0.19 -3.11
CA ARG A 121 6.34 0.92 -2.05
C ARG A 121 5.19 0.08 -1.48
N TRP A 122 4.26 -0.36 -2.31
CA TRP A 122 3.12 -1.16 -1.87
C TRP A 122 3.53 -2.55 -1.38
N TRP A 123 4.54 -3.16 -1.99
CA TRP A 123 5.07 -4.44 -1.53
C TRP A 123 5.61 -4.34 -0.10
N ASN A 124 6.31 -3.25 0.22
CA ASN A 124 6.87 -3.01 1.54
C ASN A 124 5.83 -2.60 2.61
N GLU A 125 4.57 -2.39 2.24
CA GLU A 125 3.44 -2.23 3.17
C GLU A 125 2.73 -3.55 3.49
N LEU A 126 3.00 -4.64 2.74
CA LEU A 126 2.33 -5.93 2.95
C LEU A 126 2.76 -6.63 4.25
N PRO A 127 1.89 -7.40 4.92
CA PRO A 127 2.33 -8.25 6.02
C PRO A 127 3.38 -9.28 5.58
N LEU A 128 4.25 -9.70 6.50
CA LEU A 128 5.32 -10.66 6.21
C LEU A 128 4.76 -11.97 5.63
N ASP A 129 3.64 -12.44 6.17
CA ASP A 129 2.95 -13.67 5.74
C ASP A 129 2.53 -13.64 4.27
N VAL A 130 2.22 -12.45 3.74
CA VAL A 130 1.85 -12.30 2.33
C VAL A 130 3.11 -12.34 1.46
N ARG A 131 4.22 -11.73 1.91
CA ARG A 131 5.46 -11.63 1.12
C ARG A 131 6.25 -12.93 1.03
N THR A 132 6.15 -13.78 2.05
CA THR A 132 6.84 -15.09 2.12
C THR A 132 6.05 -16.22 1.46
N ALA A 133 4.92 -15.93 0.80
CA ALA A 133 4.13 -16.94 0.12
C ALA A 133 4.98 -17.71 -0.92
N GLU A 134 4.90 -19.04 -0.86
CA GLU A 134 5.72 -19.97 -1.66
C GLU A 134 5.23 -20.13 -3.10
N SER A 135 3.94 -19.86 -3.35
CA SER A 135 3.34 -19.99 -4.68
C SER A 135 2.45 -18.81 -5.04
N LEU A 136 2.28 -18.58 -6.34
CA LEU A 136 1.40 -17.54 -6.87
C LEU A 136 -0.05 -17.72 -6.38
N ILE A 137 -0.49 -18.97 -6.18
CA ILE A 137 -1.84 -19.30 -5.73
C ILE A 137 -2.03 -18.88 -4.27
N ILE A 138 -1.07 -19.23 -3.40
CA ILE A 138 -1.09 -18.85 -1.99
C ILE A 138 -0.99 -17.33 -1.84
N PHE A 139 -0.10 -16.70 -2.60
CA PHE A 139 0.04 -15.24 -2.64
C PHE A 139 -1.27 -14.56 -3.05
N LYS A 140 -1.89 -14.99 -4.15
CA LYS A 140 -3.17 -14.47 -4.64
C LYS A 140 -4.27 -14.58 -3.58
N ARG A 141 -4.33 -15.71 -2.86
CA ARG A 141 -5.32 -15.93 -1.80
C ARG A 141 -5.10 -14.97 -0.63
N ARG A 142 -3.88 -14.92 -0.09
CA ARG A 142 -3.53 -14.04 1.04
C ARG A 142 -3.68 -12.55 0.69
N LEU A 143 -3.33 -12.18 -0.55
CA LEU A 143 -3.45 -10.81 -1.03
C LEU A 143 -4.91 -10.40 -1.19
N LYS A 144 -5.80 -11.30 -1.64
CA LYS A 144 -7.24 -11.02 -1.69
C LYS A 144 -7.79 -10.70 -0.31
N THR A 145 -7.48 -11.54 0.69
CA THR A 145 -7.92 -11.34 2.09
C THR A 145 -7.42 -10.02 2.69
N PHE A 146 -6.29 -9.50 2.22
CA PHE A 146 -5.74 -8.24 2.72
C PHE A 146 -6.33 -6.99 2.03
N ILE A 147 -6.78 -7.10 0.77
CA ILE A 147 -7.17 -5.95 -0.06
C ILE A 147 -8.70 -5.82 -0.21
N PHE A 148 -9.43 -6.93 -0.19
CA PHE A 148 -10.88 -7.01 -0.35
C PHE A 148 -11.50 -7.56 0.92
#